data_AF-A0A0K2T7S0-F1
#
_entry.id   AF-A0A0K2T7S0-F1
#
_cell.length_a   1.000
_cell.length_b   1.000
_cell.length_c   1.000
_cell.angle_alpha   90.00
_cell.angle_beta   90.00
_cell.angle_gamma   90.00
#
_symmetry.space_group_name_H-M   'P 1'
#
loop_
_entity.id
_entity.type
_entity.pdbx_description
1 polymer ?
#
loop_
_entity_poly.entity_id
_entity_poly.type
_entity_poly.pdbx_seq_one_letter_code
_entity_poly.pdbx_strand_id
1 'polypeptide(L)'
;MCIFQSGKDIPPVVRLSLRTLQYLVIPLLSLAILVIGALHSSGDYCGAQPYLPLWHIIAGSSGLVIPILYLLFDEINPRLSRRFPSLSEFFDNAVVFLLPLYLIFEVSWLITGTIWVFGSSSISDPNACDHTLYVFSLVVIINFWIHLLTPLIFMITLCCTRIFPFCGYSAYWKIAKTAIDNWTRRTRLLIASTLSLPLGISMISVGIMSLSHCTTESEDKLSDSTSRIPIWLIVSGVALLFVPTIYLVYDKYCKHEDSGPLIKALSQTVVITYLLIGLAWAIVGFLWVFGSVSHEICGSDSATYRFAFSTLIILNVIMDLWICFKICVVLYWAFLSDD
;
A
#
# COMPACT_ATOMS: atom_id res chain seq x y z
N MET A 1 -30.59 -4.72 0.21
CA MET A 1 -30.06 -3.79 1.22
C MET A 1 -28.66 -3.39 0.75
N CYS A 2 -28.58 -2.30 -0.02
CA CYS A 2 -27.37 -1.90 -0.75
C CYS A 2 -26.77 -0.65 -0.10
N ILE A 3 -25.83 -0.83 0.82
CA ILE A 3 -25.20 0.23 1.62
C ILE A 3 -24.28 1.17 0.79
N PHE A 4 -24.28 1.04 -0.55
CA PHE A 4 -23.55 1.93 -1.47
C PHE A 4 -24.40 2.45 -2.63
N GLN A 5 -25.73 2.60 -2.47
CA GLN A 5 -26.58 3.00 -3.60
C GLN A 5 -26.51 4.48 -4.02
N SER A 6 -25.86 5.37 -3.27
CA SER A 6 -25.53 6.70 -3.79
C SER A 6 -24.03 6.87 -3.99
N GLY A 7 -23.52 6.21 -5.03
CA GLY A 7 -22.31 6.65 -5.73
C GLY A 7 -22.45 8.03 -6.38
N LYS A 8 -23.37 8.90 -5.94
CA LYS A 8 -23.47 10.29 -6.37
C LYS A 8 -22.75 11.26 -5.43
N ASP A 9 -22.53 10.86 -4.17
CA ASP A 9 -22.01 11.78 -3.14
C ASP A 9 -20.50 11.68 -2.91
N ILE A 10 -19.87 10.58 -3.35
CA ILE A 10 -18.41 10.50 -3.41
C ILE A 10 -17.97 11.11 -4.73
N PRO A 11 -17.20 12.22 -4.73
CA PRO A 11 -16.73 12.84 -5.96
C PRO A 11 -16.06 11.79 -6.85
N PRO A 12 -16.41 11.71 -8.15
CA PRO A 12 -15.93 10.65 -9.04
C PRO A 12 -14.40 10.54 -9.06
N VAL A 13 -13.71 11.64 -8.78
CA VAL A 13 -12.25 11.74 -8.69
C VAL A 13 -11.68 11.05 -7.44
N VAL A 14 -12.37 11.15 -6.29
CA VAL A 14 -11.97 10.44 -5.06
C VAL A 14 -12.16 8.94 -5.24
N ARG A 15 -13.28 8.55 -5.89
CA ARG A 15 -13.52 7.16 -6.27
C ARG A 15 -12.44 6.63 -7.19
N LEU A 16 -12.02 7.42 -8.19
CA LEU A 16 -10.93 7.05 -9.10
C LEU A 16 -9.62 6.85 -8.33
N SER A 17 -9.24 7.75 -7.43
CA SER A 17 -8.00 7.62 -6.66
C SER A 17 -7.95 6.37 -5.76
N LEU A 18 -9.05 6.03 -5.09
CA LEU A 18 -9.15 4.85 -4.24
C LEU A 18 -9.11 3.56 -5.07
N ARG A 19 -9.82 3.57 -6.20
CA ARG A 19 -9.84 2.47 -7.17
C ARG A 19 -8.48 2.27 -7.81
N THR A 20 -7.82 3.32 -8.30
CA THR A 20 -6.48 3.22 -8.88
C THR A 20 -5.49 2.63 -7.89
N LEU A 21 -5.58 3.01 -6.61
CA LEU A 21 -4.77 2.42 -5.55
C LEU A 21 -5.03 0.92 -5.41
N GLN A 22 -6.29 0.52 -5.27
CA GLN A 22 -6.68 -0.89 -5.09
C GLN A 22 -6.39 -1.75 -6.32
N TYR A 23 -6.64 -1.23 -7.53
CA TYR A 23 -6.47 -1.95 -8.79
C TYR A 23 -5.01 -2.02 -9.26
N LEU A 24 -4.12 -1.23 -8.68
CA LEU A 24 -2.72 -1.19 -9.11
C LEU A 24 -1.77 -1.67 -8.01
N VAL A 25 -1.85 -1.09 -6.80
CA VAL A 25 -0.90 -1.39 -5.71
C VAL A 25 -1.06 -2.83 -5.21
N ILE A 26 -2.29 -3.28 -4.96
CA ILE A 26 -2.54 -4.65 -4.49
C ILE A 26 -2.00 -5.68 -5.49
N PRO A 27 -2.37 -5.66 -6.78
CA PRO A 27 -1.86 -6.66 -7.70
C PRO A 27 -0.34 -6.57 -7.93
N LEU A 28 0.26 -5.39 -7.87
CA LEU A 28 1.71 -5.25 -7.93
C LEU A 28 2.41 -5.87 -6.72
N LEU A 29 1.90 -5.63 -5.51
CA LEU A 29 2.41 -6.24 -4.29
C LEU A 29 2.19 -7.77 -4.30
N SER A 30 1.05 -8.24 -4.80
CA SER A 30 0.78 -9.67 -4.94
C SER A 30 1.72 -10.34 -5.96
N LEU A 31 1.97 -9.69 -7.10
CA LEU A 31 2.92 -10.16 -8.11
C LEU A 31 4.35 -10.17 -7.57
N ALA A 32 4.73 -9.14 -6.83
CA ALA A 32 5.99 -9.04 -6.10
C ALA A 32 6.21 -10.23 -5.16
N ILE A 33 5.23 -10.53 -4.30
CA ILE A 33 5.27 -11.66 -3.38
C ILE A 33 5.40 -12.97 -4.17
N LEU A 34 4.59 -13.14 -5.23
CA LEU A 34 4.64 -14.32 -6.10
C LEU A 34 6.03 -14.53 -6.72
N VAL A 35 6.61 -13.48 -7.30
CA VAL A 35 7.92 -13.54 -7.98
C VAL A 35 9.03 -13.88 -7.00
N ILE A 36 9.04 -13.28 -5.80
CA ILE A 36 10.04 -13.60 -4.77
C ILE A 36 9.92 -15.06 -4.32
N GLY A 37 8.70 -15.56 -4.12
CA GLY A 37 8.46 -16.96 -3.83
C GLY A 37 8.94 -17.89 -4.95
N ALA A 38 8.63 -17.56 -6.20
CA ALA A 38 9.02 -18.36 -7.36
C ALA A 38 10.55 -18.41 -7.54
N LEU A 39 11.24 -17.27 -7.43
CA LEU A 39 12.69 -17.18 -7.56
C LEU A 39 13.44 -18.02 -6.52
N HIS A 40 12.90 -18.14 -5.30
CA HIS A 40 13.51 -18.91 -4.22
C HIS A 40 12.96 -20.33 -4.09
N SER A 41 12.02 -20.75 -4.96
CA SER A 41 11.40 -22.08 -4.89
C SER A 41 12.27 -23.21 -5.43
N SER A 42 13.22 -22.89 -6.31
CA SER A 42 14.00 -23.87 -7.08
C SER A 42 15.38 -24.18 -6.51
N GLY A 43 15.74 -23.69 -5.32
CA GLY A 43 17.03 -24.03 -4.72
C GLY A 43 17.00 -24.22 -3.22
N ASP A 44 18.05 -24.85 -2.70
CA ASP A 44 18.26 -25.18 -1.28
C ASP A 44 18.54 -23.92 -0.41
N TYR A 45 18.06 -22.74 -0.83
CA TYR A 45 18.39 -21.42 -0.27
C TYR A 45 17.81 -21.14 1.13
N CYS A 46 17.03 -22.06 1.69
CA CYS A 46 16.34 -21.86 2.96
C CYS A 46 16.16 -23.19 3.69
N GLY A 47 17.28 -23.83 4.04
CA GLY A 47 17.30 -25.10 4.78
C GLY A 47 16.57 -25.01 6.14
N ALA A 48 16.60 -23.84 6.78
CA ALA A 48 15.86 -23.59 8.01
C ALA A 48 14.33 -23.62 7.81
N GLN A 49 13.81 -23.19 6.65
CA GLN A 49 12.36 -23.07 6.43
C GLN A 49 11.95 -23.30 4.96
N PRO A 50 11.94 -24.56 4.46
CA PRO A 50 11.75 -24.86 3.04
C PRO A 50 10.36 -24.47 2.50
N TYR A 51 9.38 -24.25 3.37
CA TYR A 51 8.02 -23.85 2.99
C TYR A 51 7.83 -22.34 2.84
N LEU A 52 8.82 -21.52 3.20
CA LEU A 52 8.71 -20.07 3.11
C LEU A 52 8.54 -19.56 1.65
N PRO A 53 9.26 -20.07 0.64
CA PRO A 53 8.98 -19.69 -0.75
C PRO A 53 7.58 -20.10 -1.22
N LEU A 54 7.10 -21.28 -0.80
CA LEU A 54 5.74 -21.75 -1.10
C LEU A 54 4.69 -20.83 -0.47
N TRP A 55 4.94 -20.34 0.75
CA TRP A 55 4.10 -19.34 1.41
C TRP A 55 3.87 -18.11 0.53
N HIS A 56 4.95 -17.58 -0.02
CA HIS A 56 4.93 -16.40 -0.89
C HIS A 56 4.18 -16.68 -2.19
N ILE A 57 4.41 -17.83 -2.84
CA ILE A 57 3.69 -18.18 -4.07
C ILE A 57 2.18 -18.20 -3.81
N ILE A 58 1.75 -18.83 -2.73
CA ILE A 58 0.33 -18.95 -2.38
C ILE A 58 -0.24 -17.58 -2.01
N ALA A 59 0.43 -16.81 -1.14
CA ALA A 59 -0.03 -15.48 -0.72
C ALA A 59 -0.08 -14.47 -1.88
N GLY A 60 0.91 -14.52 -2.78
CA GLY A 60 0.93 -13.70 -3.99
C GLY A 60 -0.18 -14.10 -4.97
N SER A 61 -0.40 -15.39 -5.16
CA SER A 61 -1.49 -15.89 -6.04
C SER A 61 -2.87 -15.54 -5.49
N SER A 62 -3.08 -15.72 -4.19
CA SER A 62 -4.36 -15.43 -3.54
C SER A 62 -4.63 -13.93 -3.50
N GLY A 63 -3.62 -13.09 -3.27
CA GLY A 63 -3.76 -11.63 -3.33
C GLY A 63 -4.18 -11.10 -4.70
N LEU A 64 -3.82 -11.78 -5.81
CA LEU A 64 -4.29 -11.42 -7.16
C LEU A 64 -5.78 -11.72 -7.39
N VAL A 65 -6.41 -12.54 -6.54
CA VAL A 65 -7.85 -12.81 -6.61
C VAL A 65 -8.66 -11.56 -6.23
N ILE A 66 -8.20 -10.76 -5.27
CA ILE A 66 -8.91 -9.58 -4.79
C ILE A 66 -9.19 -8.56 -5.91
N PRO A 67 -8.20 -8.11 -6.71
CA PRO A 67 -8.45 -7.20 -7.83
C PRO A 67 -9.42 -7.76 -8.88
N ILE A 68 -9.37 -9.07 -9.12
CA ILE A 68 -10.29 -9.76 -10.04
C ILE A 68 -11.72 -9.69 -9.48
N LEU A 69 -11.90 -9.98 -8.19
CA LEU A 69 -13.18 -9.85 -7.51
C LEU A 69 -13.68 -8.40 -7.61
N TYR A 70 -12.85 -7.40 -7.28
CA TYR A 70 -13.24 -5.99 -7.42
C TYR A 70 -13.68 -5.64 -8.85
N LEU A 71 -12.94 -6.06 -9.87
CA LEU A 71 -13.31 -5.81 -11.27
C LEU A 71 -14.63 -6.49 -11.63
N LEU A 72 -14.85 -7.71 -11.16
CA LEU A 72 -16.11 -8.43 -11.35
C LEU A 72 -17.28 -7.68 -10.68
N PHE A 73 -17.14 -7.15 -9.47
CA PHE A 73 -18.24 -6.53 -8.73
C PHE A 73 -18.48 -5.05 -9.03
N ASP A 74 -17.43 -4.26 -9.19
CA ASP A 74 -17.57 -2.82 -9.37
C ASP A 74 -17.88 -2.44 -10.82
N GLU A 75 -17.37 -3.22 -11.79
CA GLU A 75 -17.45 -2.86 -13.21
C GLU A 75 -18.33 -3.82 -14.02
N ILE A 76 -18.17 -5.13 -13.83
CA ILE A 76 -18.90 -6.12 -14.64
C ILE A 76 -20.33 -6.31 -14.11
N ASN A 77 -20.49 -6.55 -12.80
CA ASN A 77 -21.78 -6.88 -12.20
C ASN A 77 -22.86 -5.81 -12.43
N PRO A 78 -22.60 -4.49 -12.33
CA PRO A 78 -23.62 -3.46 -12.60
C PRO A 78 -24.05 -3.40 -14.08
N ARG A 79 -23.17 -3.81 -15.00
CA ARG A 79 -23.52 -3.93 -16.42
C ARG A 79 -24.30 -5.21 -16.66
N LEU A 80 -23.96 -6.27 -15.94
CA LEU A 80 -24.62 -7.56 -15.99
C LEU A 80 -26.03 -7.49 -15.40
N SER A 81 -26.24 -6.81 -14.28
CA SER A 81 -27.55 -6.66 -13.64
C SER A 81 -28.60 -6.03 -14.55
N ARG A 82 -28.18 -5.13 -15.45
CA ARG A 82 -29.06 -4.51 -16.45
C ARG A 82 -29.46 -5.47 -17.58
N ARG A 83 -28.61 -6.45 -17.90
CA ARG A 83 -28.78 -7.34 -19.06
C ARG A 83 -29.27 -8.73 -18.68
N PHE A 84 -28.82 -9.24 -17.54
CA PHE A 84 -29.04 -10.58 -17.01
C PHE A 84 -29.14 -10.53 -15.47
N PRO A 85 -30.30 -10.16 -14.90
CA PRO A 85 -30.46 -9.95 -13.46
C PRO A 85 -30.22 -11.23 -12.63
N SER A 86 -30.62 -12.41 -13.13
CA SER A 86 -30.41 -13.69 -12.45
C SER A 86 -28.93 -14.05 -12.28
N LEU A 87 -28.11 -13.74 -13.28
CA LEU A 87 -26.67 -13.99 -13.22
C LEU A 87 -25.98 -13.01 -12.25
N SER A 88 -26.44 -11.76 -12.21
CA SER A 88 -25.97 -10.76 -11.23
C SER A 88 -26.28 -11.18 -9.80
N GLU A 89 -27.51 -11.65 -9.54
CA GLU A 89 -27.90 -12.17 -8.22
C GLU A 89 -27.07 -13.40 -7.82
N PHE A 90 -26.79 -14.31 -8.76
CA PHE A 90 -25.89 -15.44 -8.52
C PHE A 90 -24.49 -14.97 -8.12
N PHE A 91 -23.93 -13.99 -8.83
CA PHE A 91 -22.61 -13.43 -8.49
C PHE A 91 -22.62 -12.75 -7.12
N ASP A 92 -23.64 -11.96 -6.78
CA ASP A 92 -23.78 -11.33 -5.47
C ASP A 92 -23.81 -12.38 -4.35
N ASN A 93 -24.61 -13.44 -4.52
CA ASN A 93 -24.70 -14.54 -3.55
C ASN A 93 -23.40 -15.32 -3.42
N ALA A 94 -22.71 -15.59 -4.54
CA ALA A 94 -21.42 -16.27 -4.54
C ALA A 94 -20.38 -15.48 -3.74
N VAL A 95 -20.40 -14.15 -3.79
CA VAL A 95 -19.45 -13.29 -3.05
C VAL A 95 -19.71 -13.29 -1.57
N VAL A 96 -20.97 -13.16 -1.18
CA VAL A 96 -21.37 -13.19 0.23
C VAL A 96 -20.87 -14.49 0.88
N PHE A 97 -20.77 -15.57 0.11
CA PHE A 97 -20.23 -16.85 0.59
C PHE A 97 -18.70 -16.98 0.45
N LEU A 98 -18.13 -16.63 -0.72
CA LEU A 98 -16.71 -16.82 -1.01
C LEU A 98 -15.80 -15.82 -0.26
N LEU A 99 -16.25 -14.58 -0.08
CA LEU A 99 -15.43 -13.55 0.55
C LEU A 99 -15.08 -13.88 2.02
N PRO A 100 -16.03 -14.32 2.88
CA PRO A 100 -15.68 -14.76 4.23
C PRO A 100 -14.72 -15.95 4.26
N LEU A 101 -14.92 -16.95 3.39
CA LEU A 101 -14.03 -18.12 3.31
C LEU A 101 -12.62 -17.71 2.88
N TYR A 102 -12.52 -16.83 1.89
CA TYR A 102 -11.26 -16.26 1.44
C TYR A 102 -10.57 -15.46 2.55
N LEU A 103 -11.30 -14.66 3.32
CA LEU A 103 -10.74 -13.94 4.47
C LEU A 103 -10.22 -14.88 5.56
N ILE A 104 -10.95 -15.96 5.88
CA ILE A 104 -10.49 -16.98 6.84
C ILE A 104 -9.20 -17.64 6.35
N PHE A 105 -9.14 -17.95 5.05
CA PHE A 105 -7.94 -18.50 4.42
C PHE A 105 -6.76 -17.53 4.54
N GLU A 106 -6.91 -16.26 4.15
CA GLU A 106 -5.85 -15.25 4.22
C GLU A 106 -5.34 -15.05 5.67
N VAL A 107 -6.25 -15.00 6.65
CA VAL A 107 -5.86 -14.87 8.07
C VAL A 107 -5.08 -16.10 8.53
N SER A 108 -5.55 -17.30 8.19
CA SER A 108 -4.87 -18.55 8.55
C SER A 108 -3.50 -18.66 7.89
N TRP A 109 -3.40 -18.21 6.64
CA TRP A 109 -2.15 -18.20 5.89
C TRP A 109 -1.16 -17.17 6.42
N LEU A 110 -1.64 -15.98 6.81
CA LEU A 110 -0.82 -14.95 7.47
C LEU A 110 -0.25 -15.43 8.80
N ILE A 111 -1.06 -16.10 9.63
CA ILE A 111 -0.61 -16.70 10.89
C ILE A 111 0.47 -17.75 10.62
N THR A 112 0.26 -18.62 9.62
CA THR A 112 1.24 -19.62 9.21
C THR A 112 2.58 -18.98 8.82
N GLY A 113 2.55 -17.94 7.97
CA GLY A 113 3.75 -17.19 7.58
C GLY A 113 4.45 -16.52 8.75
N THR A 114 3.68 -15.95 9.69
CA THR A 114 4.19 -15.37 10.94
C THR A 114 4.96 -16.40 11.74
N ILE A 115 4.39 -17.59 11.94
CA ILE A 115 5.05 -18.69 12.66
C ILE A 115 6.33 -19.12 11.94
N TRP A 116 6.32 -19.19 10.61
CA TRP A 116 7.48 -19.60 9.82
C TRP A 116 8.63 -18.59 9.87
N VAL A 117 8.35 -17.30 9.79
CA VAL A 117 9.37 -16.23 9.80
C VAL A 117 9.90 -15.96 11.22
N PHE A 118 9.03 -15.94 12.22
CA PHE A 118 9.46 -15.67 13.61
C PHE A 118 9.89 -16.93 14.36
N GLY A 119 9.55 -18.12 13.86
CA GLY A 119 9.92 -19.40 14.44
C GLY A 119 11.27 -19.95 13.98
N SER A 120 11.85 -19.45 12.89
CA SER A 120 13.20 -19.84 12.46
C SER A 120 14.24 -19.26 13.43
N SER A 121 15.02 -20.12 14.07
CA SER A 121 16.08 -19.71 14.98
C SER A 121 17.17 -18.93 14.24
N SER A 122 17.52 -17.76 14.79
CA SER A 122 18.80 -17.05 14.64
C SER A 122 19.32 -16.79 13.21
N ILE A 123 19.39 -15.50 12.84
CA ILE A 123 20.16 -14.95 11.70
C ILE A 123 21.61 -15.46 11.64
N SER A 124 22.13 -16.00 12.75
CA SER A 124 23.48 -16.55 12.88
C SER A 124 23.60 -18.03 12.50
N ASP A 125 22.52 -18.72 12.10
CA ASP A 125 22.60 -20.13 11.69
C ASP A 125 23.18 -20.27 10.27
N PRO A 126 24.11 -21.20 10.03
CA PRO A 126 24.68 -21.45 8.70
C PRO A 126 23.64 -22.02 7.70
N ASN A 127 22.47 -22.45 8.20
CA ASN A 127 21.33 -22.89 7.40
C ASN A 127 20.25 -21.80 7.26
N ALA A 128 20.55 -20.56 7.67
CA ALA A 128 19.62 -19.45 7.57
C ALA A 128 19.20 -19.22 6.12
N CYS A 129 17.95 -18.78 5.96
CA CYS A 129 17.42 -18.43 4.66
C CYS A 129 18.11 -17.19 4.10
N ASP A 130 18.08 -17.04 2.77
CA ASP A 130 18.53 -15.80 2.13
C ASP A 130 17.95 -14.57 2.85
N HIS A 131 18.82 -13.64 3.21
CA HIS A 131 18.46 -12.47 4.02
C HIS A 131 17.41 -11.60 3.30
N THR A 132 17.41 -11.56 1.97
CA THR A 132 16.42 -10.82 1.18
C THR A 132 15.05 -11.46 1.32
N LEU A 133 14.94 -12.78 1.15
CA LEU A 133 13.68 -13.51 1.33
C LEU A 133 13.16 -13.29 2.75
N TYR A 134 14.00 -13.46 3.77
CA TYR A 134 13.59 -13.30 5.16
C TYR A 134 13.05 -11.91 5.47
N VAL A 135 13.81 -10.86 5.12
CA VAL A 135 13.40 -9.48 5.41
C VAL A 135 12.17 -9.11 4.57
N PHE A 136 12.07 -9.52 3.31
CA PHE A 136 10.86 -9.34 2.51
C PHE A 136 9.64 -10.00 3.14
N SER A 137 9.78 -11.23 3.61
CA SER A 137 8.71 -11.95 4.32
C SER A 137 8.23 -11.18 5.55
N LEU A 138 9.18 -10.71 6.37
CA LEU A 138 8.88 -9.96 7.59
C LEU A 138 8.10 -8.69 7.28
N VAL A 139 8.47 -7.97 6.23
CA VAL A 139 7.78 -6.76 5.76
C VAL A 139 6.37 -7.04 5.30
N VAL A 140 6.21 -8.07 4.48
CA VAL A 140 4.91 -8.48 3.96
C VAL A 140 3.99 -8.87 5.11
N ILE A 141 4.49 -9.64 6.09
CA ILE A 141 3.73 -10.04 7.28
C ILE A 141 3.33 -8.84 8.12
N ILE A 142 4.26 -7.94 8.46
CA ILE A 142 3.96 -6.73 9.22
C ILE A 142 2.89 -5.92 8.49
N ASN A 143 3.02 -5.78 7.17
CA ASN A 143 2.07 -5.00 6.41
C ASN A 143 0.67 -5.64 6.41
N PHE A 144 0.57 -6.95 6.17
CA PHE A 144 -0.72 -7.63 6.23
C PHE A 144 -1.37 -7.54 7.61
N TRP A 145 -0.60 -7.61 8.70
CA TRP A 145 -1.12 -7.40 10.04
C TRP A 145 -1.67 -5.98 10.24
N ILE A 146 -0.97 -4.95 9.75
CA ILE A 146 -1.45 -3.57 9.82
C ILE A 146 -2.77 -3.42 9.05
N HIS A 147 -2.83 -3.97 7.84
CA HIS A 147 -4.03 -3.96 6.99
C HIS A 147 -5.21 -4.70 7.62
N LEU A 148 -4.96 -5.80 8.32
CA LEU A 148 -6.01 -6.59 8.95
C LEU A 148 -6.48 -5.99 10.28
N LEU A 149 -5.54 -5.57 11.13
CA LEU A 149 -5.83 -5.08 12.49
C LEU A 149 -6.51 -3.71 12.45
N THR A 150 -6.13 -2.82 11.54
CA THR A 150 -6.65 -1.44 11.58
C THR A 150 -8.16 -1.37 11.33
N PRO A 151 -8.73 -2.01 10.29
CA PRO A 151 -10.18 -2.08 10.11
C PRO A 151 -10.87 -2.83 11.26
N LEU A 152 -10.25 -3.87 11.80
CA LEU A 152 -10.83 -4.66 12.90
C LEU A 152 -10.93 -3.84 14.20
N ILE A 153 -9.86 -3.13 14.58
CA ILE A 153 -9.85 -2.22 15.73
C ILE A 153 -10.90 -1.12 15.53
N PHE A 154 -11.01 -0.58 14.32
CA PHE A 154 -12.00 0.44 14.02
C PHE A 154 -13.43 -0.09 14.11
N MET A 155 -13.71 -1.27 13.55
CA MET A 155 -15.02 -1.92 13.64
C MET A 155 -15.39 -2.21 15.09
N ILE A 156 -14.46 -2.73 15.91
CA ILE A 156 -14.68 -2.93 17.34
C ILE A 156 -14.99 -1.60 18.03
N THR A 157 -14.21 -0.55 17.73
CA THR A 157 -14.42 0.79 18.30
C THR A 157 -15.81 1.32 17.95
N LEU A 158 -16.24 1.21 16.68
CA LEU A 158 -17.56 1.61 16.24
C LEU A 158 -18.68 0.81 16.93
N CYS A 159 -18.55 -0.52 16.99
CA CYS A 159 -19.49 -1.38 17.69
C CYS A 159 -19.61 -0.99 19.18
N CYS A 160 -18.49 -0.74 19.86
CA CYS A 160 -18.46 -0.30 21.24
C CYS A 160 -19.11 1.08 21.44
N THR A 161 -18.96 2.02 20.51
CA THR A 161 -19.59 3.36 20.62
C THR A 161 -21.11 3.35 20.42
N ARG A 162 -21.68 2.39 19.68
CA ARG A 162 -23.15 2.24 19.60
C ARG A 162 -23.76 1.58 20.83
N ILE A 163 -23.01 0.72 21.52
CA ILE A 163 -23.49 0.00 22.71
C ILE A 163 -23.59 0.94 23.94
N PHE A 164 -22.89 2.07 23.95
CA PHE A 164 -22.95 3.07 25.03
C PHE A 164 -23.61 4.40 24.57
N PRO A 165 -24.94 4.49 24.51
CA PRO A 165 -25.66 5.68 24.01
C PRO A 165 -25.77 6.85 25.01
N PHE A 166 -25.10 6.80 26.16
CA PHE A 166 -25.41 7.66 27.31
C PHE A 166 -24.85 9.10 27.26
N CYS A 167 -24.17 9.51 26.20
CA CYS A 167 -23.68 10.90 26.06
C CYS A 167 -24.04 11.46 24.69
N GLY A 168 -25.00 12.40 24.67
CA GLY A 168 -25.37 13.32 23.58
C GLY A 168 -24.72 13.06 22.21
N TYR A 169 -25.16 11.99 21.54
CA TYR A 169 -24.63 11.50 20.27
C TYR A 169 -24.52 12.64 19.23
N SER A 170 -25.55 13.46 19.07
CA SER A 170 -25.56 14.53 18.06
C SER A 170 -24.54 15.66 18.30
N ALA A 171 -24.30 16.04 19.57
CA ALA A 171 -23.44 17.18 19.91
C ALA A 171 -21.96 16.78 19.97
N TYR A 172 -21.65 15.66 20.61
CA TYR A 172 -20.28 15.10 20.64
C TYR A 172 -19.77 14.86 19.22
N TRP A 173 -20.61 14.30 18.34
CA TRP A 173 -20.18 13.96 16.98
C TRP A 173 -20.11 15.16 16.03
N LYS A 174 -20.89 16.23 16.21
CA LYS A 174 -20.70 17.48 15.45
C LYS A 174 -19.39 18.19 15.84
N ILE A 175 -19.06 18.19 17.13
CA ILE A 175 -17.79 18.72 17.64
C ILE A 175 -16.64 17.83 17.14
N ALA A 176 -16.79 16.51 17.21
CA ALA A 176 -15.80 15.56 16.70
C ALA A 176 -15.64 15.67 15.18
N LYS A 177 -16.69 15.87 14.38
CA LYS A 177 -16.59 16.06 12.92
C LYS A 177 -15.76 17.29 12.58
N THR A 178 -16.06 18.43 13.20
CA THR A 178 -15.34 19.68 12.95
C THR A 178 -13.91 19.60 13.49
N ALA A 179 -13.71 18.96 14.63
CA ALA A 179 -12.41 18.68 15.20
C ALA A 179 -11.61 17.72 14.32
N ILE A 180 -12.20 16.64 13.81
CA ILE A 180 -11.58 15.65 12.92
C ILE A 180 -11.24 16.32 11.59
N ASP A 181 -12.11 17.10 10.96
CA ASP A 181 -11.77 17.74 9.68
C ASP A 181 -10.64 18.78 9.82
N ASN A 182 -10.65 19.59 10.88
CA ASN A 182 -9.60 20.59 11.13
C ASN A 182 -8.30 19.96 11.64
N TRP A 183 -8.40 19.00 12.56
CA TRP A 183 -7.27 18.23 13.07
C TRP A 183 -6.67 17.42 11.95
N THR A 184 -7.45 16.65 11.19
CA THR A 184 -6.92 15.88 10.07
C THR A 184 -6.29 16.77 9.02
N ARG A 185 -6.81 17.95 8.69
CA ARG A 185 -6.14 18.82 7.70
C ARG A 185 -4.74 19.23 8.15
N ARG A 186 -4.60 19.75 9.38
CA ARG A 186 -3.30 20.17 9.93
C ARG A 186 -2.39 18.98 10.21
N THR A 187 -2.92 17.93 10.80
CA THR A 187 -2.19 16.69 11.11
C THR A 187 -1.73 15.97 9.85
N ARG A 188 -2.52 15.96 8.76
CA ARG A 188 -2.09 15.37 7.47
C ARG A 188 -0.96 16.18 6.84
N LEU A 189 -1.06 17.51 6.81
CA LEU A 189 0.03 18.36 6.32
C LEU A 189 1.28 18.20 7.18
N LEU A 190 1.10 18.18 8.51
CA LEU A 190 2.18 17.99 9.47
C LEU A 190 2.84 16.63 9.24
N ILE A 191 2.10 15.52 9.33
CA ILE A 191 2.58 14.15 9.09
C ILE A 191 3.26 14.05 7.73
N ALA A 192 2.62 14.56 6.67
CA ALA A 192 3.21 14.57 5.33
C ALA A 192 4.55 15.31 5.34
N SER A 193 4.63 16.52 5.90
CA SER A 193 5.88 17.28 5.96
C SER A 193 6.94 16.64 6.87
N THR A 194 6.58 16.15 8.05
CA THR A 194 7.49 15.59 9.04
C THR A 194 8.02 14.22 8.62
N LEU A 195 7.29 13.47 7.79
CA LEU A 195 7.75 12.18 7.27
C LEU A 195 8.40 12.32 5.90
N SER A 196 7.76 13.02 4.95
CA SER A 196 8.27 13.09 3.57
C SER A 196 9.53 13.93 3.43
N LEU A 197 9.70 15.02 4.19
CA LEU A 197 10.90 15.87 4.07
C LEU A 197 12.15 15.14 4.58
N PRO A 198 12.20 14.60 5.82
CA PRO A 198 13.40 13.92 6.29
C PRO A 198 13.68 12.65 5.49
N LEU A 199 12.64 11.89 5.12
CA LEU A 199 12.79 10.69 4.30
C LEU A 199 13.32 11.04 2.90
N GLY A 200 12.76 12.06 2.25
CA GLY A 200 13.20 12.52 0.94
C GLY A 200 14.66 12.99 0.95
N ILE A 201 15.05 13.79 1.94
CA ILE A 201 16.46 14.23 2.12
C ILE A 201 17.37 13.02 2.34
N SER A 202 16.95 12.06 3.15
CA SER A 202 17.74 10.86 3.44
C SER A 202 17.93 9.99 2.18
N MET A 203 16.87 9.80 1.38
CA MET A 203 16.96 9.08 0.10
C MET A 203 17.92 9.76 -0.88
N ILE A 204 17.83 11.08 -1.02
CA ILE A 204 18.75 11.84 -1.89
C ILE A 204 20.19 11.68 -1.39
N SER A 205 20.42 11.86 -0.09
CA SER A 205 21.76 11.80 0.51
C SER A 205 22.40 10.43 0.32
N VAL A 206 21.68 9.36 0.65
CA VAL A 206 22.15 7.98 0.48
C VAL A 206 22.37 7.66 -1.00
N GLY A 207 21.47 8.09 -1.89
CA GLY A 207 21.63 7.91 -3.33
C GLY A 207 22.89 8.61 -3.88
N ILE A 208 23.13 9.87 -3.51
CA ILE A 208 24.33 10.62 -3.93
C ILE A 208 25.61 9.98 -3.40
N MET A 209 25.65 9.64 -2.11
CA MET A 209 26.81 8.97 -1.50
C MET A 209 27.12 7.65 -2.22
N SER A 210 26.10 6.85 -2.52
CA SER A 210 26.28 5.56 -3.20
C SER A 210 26.81 5.76 -4.61
N LEU A 211 26.26 6.73 -5.34
CA LEU A 211 26.71 7.04 -6.70
C LEU A 211 28.18 7.48 -6.69
N SER A 212 28.60 8.31 -5.72
CA SER A 212 30.00 8.74 -5.61
C SER A 212 30.97 7.60 -5.30
N HIS A 213 30.54 6.61 -4.52
CA HIS A 213 31.38 5.46 -4.17
C HIS A 213 31.53 4.48 -5.35
N CYS A 214 30.47 4.31 -6.16
CA CYS A 214 30.52 3.50 -7.38
C CYS A 214 31.46 4.08 -8.44
N THR A 215 31.56 5.41 -8.54
CA THR A 215 32.42 6.07 -9.52
C THR A 215 33.91 5.95 -9.22
N THR A 216 34.31 5.77 -7.95
CA THR A 216 35.73 5.73 -7.57
C THR A 216 36.38 4.36 -7.73
N GLU A 217 35.59 3.28 -7.81
CA GLU A 217 36.12 1.89 -7.84
C GLU A 217 36.12 1.26 -9.25
N SER A 218 35.54 1.91 -10.25
CA SER A 218 35.19 1.26 -11.53
C SER A 218 35.77 1.93 -12.79
N GLU A 219 37.02 2.40 -12.76
CA GLU A 219 37.66 2.90 -13.99
C GLU A 219 37.78 1.82 -15.09
N ASP A 220 37.76 0.52 -14.76
CA ASP A 220 38.03 -0.54 -15.76
C ASP A 220 36.85 -1.42 -16.21
N LYS A 221 35.67 -1.37 -15.58
CA LYS A 221 34.48 -2.14 -16.05
C LYS A 221 33.17 -1.42 -15.70
N LEU A 222 32.83 -0.43 -16.51
CA LEU A 222 31.55 0.28 -16.44
C LEU A 222 30.39 -0.62 -16.94
N SER A 223 29.95 -1.55 -16.10
CA SER A 223 28.71 -2.29 -16.30
C SER A 223 27.52 -1.37 -15.93
N ASP A 224 26.71 -1.02 -16.92
CA ASP A 224 25.53 -0.13 -16.89
C ASP A 224 24.37 -0.54 -15.93
N SER A 225 24.59 -1.55 -15.10
CA SER A 225 23.58 -2.12 -14.19
C SER A 225 23.65 -1.59 -12.76
N THR A 226 24.81 -1.10 -12.29
CA THR A 226 25.05 -0.78 -10.87
C THR A 226 24.56 0.60 -10.42
N SER A 227 24.31 1.54 -11.34
CA SER A 227 23.87 2.91 -11.01
C SER A 227 22.36 3.06 -10.76
N ARG A 228 21.56 2.01 -11.03
CA ARG A 228 20.09 2.10 -11.07
C ARG A 228 19.45 2.39 -9.70
N ILE A 229 19.89 1.72 -8.64
CA ILE A 229 19.32 1.89 -7.29
C ILE A 229 19.65 3.27 -6.69
N PRO A 230 20.89 3.77 -6.76
CA PRO A 230 21.19 5.14 -6.34
C PRO A 230 20.38 6.21 -7.08
N ILE A 231 20.24 6.07 -8.41
CA ILE A 231 19.42 6.98 -9.22
C ILE A 231 17.96 6.91 -8.78
N TRP A 232 17.45 5.71 -8.52
CA TRP A 232 16.10 5.51 -7.99
C TRP A 232 15.88 6.25 -6.68
N LEU A 233 16.80 6.10 -5.72
CA LEU A 233 16.74 6.78 -4.43
C LEU A 233 16.68 8.30 -4.59
N ILE A 234 17.53 8.88 -5.46
CA ILE A 234 17.57 10.33 -5.69
C ILE A 234 16.23 10.82 -6.24
N VAL A 235 15.73 10.20 -7.31
CA VAL A 235 14.48 10.63 -7.95
C VAL A 235 13.28 10.43 -7.02
N SER A 236 13.22 9.31 -6.29
CA SER A 236 12.20 9.05 -5.28
C SER A 236 12.24 10.08 -4.15
N GLY A 237 13.44 10.41 -3.68
CA GLY A 237 13.63 11.40 -2.64
C GLY A 237 13.19 12.79 -3.07
N VAL A 238 13.54 13.20 -4.30
CA VAL A 238 13.06 14.47 -4.89
C VAL A 238 11.54 14.48 -4.99
N ALA A 239 10.93 13.39 -5.48
CA ALA A 239 9.48 13.28 -5.51
C ALA A 239 8.90 13.46 -4.09
N LEU A 240 9.40 12.76 -3.09
CA LEU A 240 8.93 12.91 -1.70
C LEU A 240 8.98 14.36 -1.18
N LEU A 241 10.00 15.13 -1.54
CA LEU A 241 10.08 16.56 -1.16
C LEU A 241 8.95 17.40 -1.74
N PHE A 242 8.35 16.99 -2.87
CA PHE A 242 7.20 17.68 -3.47
C PHE A 242 5.86 17.30 -2.84
N VAL A 243 5.77 16.22 -2.04
CA VAL A 243 4.51 15.76 -1.43
C VAL A 243 3.78 16.87 -0.65
N PRO A 244 4.43 17.67 0.22
CA PRO A 244 3.74 18.74 0.94
C PRO A 244 3.17 19.80 0.00
N THR A 245 3.92 20.16 -1.05
CA THR A 245 3.49 21.13 -2.07
C THR A 245 2.27 20.63 -2.84
N ILE A 246 2.29 19.38 -3.29
CA ILE A 246 1.16 18.74 -3.97
C ILE A 246 -0.06 18.68 -3.06
N TYR A 247 0.15 18.41 -1.76
CA TYR A 247 -0.93 18.42 -0.78
C TYR A 247 -1.53 19.81 -0.58
N LEU A 248 -0.70 20.86 -0.53
CA LEU A 248 -1.18 22.26 -0.46
C LEU A 248 -1.97 22.66 -1.71
N VAL A 249 -1.53 22.24 -2.90
CA VAL A 249 -2.26 22.45 -4.15
C VAL A 249 -3.62 21.77 -4.10
N TYR A 250 -3.66 20.50 -3.70
CA TYR A 250 -4.91 19.76 -3.53
C TYR A 250 -5.86 20.47 -2.54
N ASP A 251 -5.34 20.84 -1.38
CA ASP A 251 -6.13 21.40 -0.29
C ASP A 251 -6.65 22.81 -0.60
N LYS A 252 -5.87 23.62 -1.31
CA LYS A 252 -6.26 24.98 -1.71
C LYS A 252 -7.25 24.99 -2.87
N TYR A 253 -7.03 24.17 -3.89
CA TYR A 253 -7.75 24.29 -5.17
C TYR A 253 -8.78 23.19 -5.41
N CYS A 254 -8.57 21.97 -4.91
CA CYS A 254 -9.55 20.88 -5.10
C CYS A 254 -10.68 20.92 -4.07
N LYS A 255 -10.41 21.38 -2.83
CA LYS A 255 -11.37 21.30 -1.72
C LYS A 255 -12.28 22.53 -1.60
N HIS A 256 -11.84 23.73 -1.98
CA HIS A 256 -12.66 24.94 -1.81
C HIS A 256 -13.83 24.98 -2.79
N GLU A 257 -15.05 25.18 -2.29
CA GLU A 257 -16.25 25.26 -3.13
C GLU A 257 -16.17 26.42 -4.13
N ASP A 258 -15.55 27.53 -3.74
CA ASP A 258 -15.42 28.76 -4.55
C ASP A 258 -14.42 28.64 -5.72
N SER A 259 -13.62 27.57 -5.79
CA SER A 259 -12.69 27.41 -6.91
C SER A 259 -13.46 27.10 -8.19
N GLY A 260 -13.20 27.90 -9.24
CA GLY A 260 -13.82 27.70 -10.55
C GLY A 260 -13.59 26.29 -11.11
N PRO A 261 -14.52 25.75 -11.91
CA PRO A 261 -14.48 24.35 -12.37
C PRO A 261 -13.20 23.99 -13.13
N LEU A 262 -12.67 24.94 -13.91
CA LEU A 262 -11.40 24.77 -14.64
C LEU A 262 -10.20 24.61 -13.70
N ILE A 263 -10.12 25.43 -12.64
CA ILE A 263 -9.02 25.40 -11.67
C ILE A 263 -9.05 24.08 -10.90
N LYS A 264 -10.26 23.64 -10.48
CA LYS A 264 -10.46 22.34 -9.84
C LYS A 264 -10.01 21.17 -10.72
N ALA A 265 -10.37 21.19 -12.00
CA ALA A 265 -9.96 20.15 -12.94
C ALA A 265 -8.44 20.12 -13.11
N LEU A 266 -7.79 21.27 -13.31
CA LEU A 266 -6.34 21.37 -13.43
C LEU A 266 -5.60 20.89 -12.17
N SER A 267 -6.03 21.32 -10.98
CA SER A 267 -5.40 20.89 -9.73
C SER A 267 -5.58 19.39 -9.48
N GLN A 268 -6.74 18.83 -9.85
CA GLN A 268 -6.97 17.39 -9.79
C GLN A 268 -6.06 16.63 -10.77
N THR A 269 -5.92 17.10 -12.01
CA THR A 269 -5.02 16.50 -12.99
C THR A 269 -3.57 16.49 -12.48
N VAL A 270 -3.08 17.60 -11.93
CA VAL A 270 -1.73 17.69 -11.35
C VAL A 270 -1.52 16.65 -10.25
N VAL A 271 -2.48 16.53 -9.32
CA VAL A 271 -2.40 15.57 -8.21
C VAL A 271 -2.43 14.13 -8.72
N ILE A 272 -3.32 13.81 -9.67
CA ILE A 272 -3.41 12.46 -10.25
C ILE A 272 -2.13 12.10 -11.00
N THR A 273 -1.64 12.99 -11.85
CA THR A 273 -0.39 12.78 -12.60
C THR A 273 0.78 12.56 -11.66
N TYR A 274 0.89 13.36 -10.59
CA TYR A 274 1.93 13.17 -9.57
C TYR A 274 1.83 11.79 -8.90
N LEU A 275 0.62 11.36 -8.52
CA LEU A 275 0.41 10.03 -7.93
C LEU A 275 0.76 8.89 -8.91
N LEU A 276 0.38 9.01 -10.18
CA LEU A 276 0.69 8.02 -11.21
C LEU A 276 2.20 7.93 -11.48
N ILE A 277 2.90 9.07 -11.53
CA ILE A 277 4.37 9.11 -11.67
C ILE A 277 5.03 8.46 -10.45
N GLY A 278 4.61 8.83 -9.24
CA GLY A 278 5.14 8.24 -8.01
C GLY A 278 4.94 6.72 -7.96
N LEU A 279 3.77 6.25 -8.40
CA LEU A 279 3.47 4.82 -8.48
C LEU A 279 4.29 4.10 -9.55
N ALA A 280 4.39 4.65 -10.75
CA ALA A 280 5.25 4.11 -11.80
C ALA A 280 6.70 4.02 -11.32
N TRP A 281 7.19 5.05 -10.62
CA TRP A 281 8.54 5.07 -10.07
C TRP A 281 8.74 4.09 -8.92
N ALA A 282 7.73 3.88 -8.07
CA ALA A 282 7.75 2.84 -7.05
C ALA A 282 7.83 1.44 -7.67
N ILE A 283 7.12 1.19 -8.78
CA ILE A 283 7.21 -0.07 -9.54
C ILE A 283 8.61 -0.26 -10.09
N VAL A 284 9.19 0.78 -10.71
CA VAL A 284 10.56 0.72 -11.23
C VAL A 284 11.56 0.40 -10.11
N GLY A 285 11.41 1.06 -8.95
CA GLY A 285 12.19 0.78 -7.75
C GLY A 285 12.06 -0.66 -7.29
N PHE A 286 10.82 -1.15 -7.21
CA PHE A 286 10.53 -2.53 -6.88
C PHE A 286 11.24 -3.49 -7.85
N LEU A 287 11.07 -3.29 -9.16
CA LEU A 287 11.70 -4.13 -10.19
C LEU A 287 13.24 -4.05 -10.15
N TRP A 288 13.82 -2.93 -9.77
CA TRP A 288 15.28 -2.81 -9.64
C TRP A 288 15.82 -3.41 -8.36
N VAL A 289 15.11 -3.27 -7.24
CA VAL A 289 15.48 -3.88 -5.95
C VAL A 289 15.37 -5.40 -6.04
N PHE A 290 14.32 -5.92 -6.67
CA PHE A 290 14.03 -7.36 -6.67
C PHE A 290 14.38 -8.10 -7.96
N GLY A 291 14.58 -7.39 -9.08
CA GLY A 291 14.88 -7.98 -10.38
C GLY A 291 16.37 -8.07 -10.71
N SER A 292 17.26 -7.47 -9.93
CA SER A 292 18.71 -7.57 -10.16
C SER A 292 19.25 -8.89 -9.60
N VAL A 293 19.27 -9.93 -10.44
CA VAL A 293 19.80 -11.28 -10.10
C VAL A 293 21.33 -11.28 -9.91
N SER A 294 22.05 -10.25 -10.39
CA SER A 294 23.50 -10.15 -10.24
C SER A 294 23.88 -9.38 -8.97
N HIS A 295 24.17 -10.11 -7.88
CA HIS A 295 24.55 -9.58 -6.57
C HIS A 295 26.01 -9.10 -6.45
N GLU A 296 26.75 -8.98 -7.55
CA GLU A 296 28.19 -8.79 -7.48
C GLU A 296 28.60 -7.30 -7.52
N ILE A 297 29.42 -6.93 -6.51
CA ILE A 297 30.30 -5.76 -6.40
C ILE A 297 29.72 -4.49 -5.76
N CYS A 298 28.42 -4.21 -5.87
CA CYS A 298 27.73 -3.17 -5.06
C CYS A 298 26.49 -3.73 -4.36
N GLY A 299 26.59 -5.01 -3.97
CA GLY A 299 25.51 -5.95 -3.75
C GLY A 299 24.53 -5.65 -2.62
N SER A 300 23.59 -6.57 -2.44
CA SER A 300 22.46 -6.59 -1.51
C SER A 300 22.80 -6.34 -0.03
N ASP A 301 24.08 -6.41 0.35
CA ASP A 301 24.57 -6.04 1.67
C ASP A 301 24.97 -4.56 1.82
N SER A 302 24.92 -3.79 0.73
CA SER A 302 25.16 -2.35 0.78
C SER A 302 24.12 -1.68 1.69
N ALA A 303 24.59 -0.75 2.52
CA ALA A 303 23.72 0.08 3.34
C ALA A 303 22.64 0.78 2.49
N THR A 304 22.96 1.08 1.23
CA THR A 304 22.07 1.65 0.21
C THR A 304 20.90 0.75 -0.13
N TYR A 305 21.14 -0.54 -0.38
CA TYR A 305 20.08 -1.51 -0.65
C TYR A 305 19.16 -1.65 0.57
N ARG A 306 19.76 -1.84 1.76
CA ARG A 306 19.00 -1.94 3.01
C ARG A 306 18.17 -0.69 3.27
N PHE A 307 18.72 0.49 3.01
CA PHE A 307 18.01 1.76 3.14
C PHE A 307 16.88 1.92 2.12
N ALA A 308 17.11 1.59 0.84
CA ALA A 308 16.09 1.62 -0.20
C ALA A 308 14.93 0.67 0.14
N PHE A 309 15.26 -0.54 0.57
CA PHE A 309 14.32 -1.53 1.03
C PHE A 309 13.53 -1.02 2.25
N SER A 310 14.19 -0.53 3.30
CA SER A 310 13.53 0.04 4.48
C SER A 310 12.60 1.21 4.13
N THR A 311 13.00 2.04 3.16
CA THR A 311 12.17 3.15 2.69
C THR A 311 10.90 2.66 2.02
N LEU A 312 10.96 1.60 1.20
CA LEU A 312 9.78 0.98 0.61
C LEU A 312 8.82 0.47 1.69
N ILE A 313 9.33 -0.16 2.76
CA ILE A 313 8.51 -0.61 3.91
C ILE A 313 7.79 0.57 4.54
N ILE A 314 8.55 1.61 4.89
CA ILE A 314 8.03 2.79 5.60
C ILE A 314 6.95 3.47 4.74
N LEU A 315 7.21 3.63 3.44
CA LEU A 315 6.24 4.21 2.52
C LEU A 315 4.97 3.36 2.43
N ASN A 316 5.10 2.04 2.37
CA ASN A 316 3.96 1.11 2.35
C ASN A 316 3.13 1.27 3.64
N VAL A 317 3.76 1.15 4.81
CA VAL A 317 3.11 1.31 6.12
C VAL A 317 2.39 2.65 6.25
N ILE A 318 3.02 3.76 5.80
CA ILE A 318 2.38 5.08 5.81
C ILE A 318 1.16 5.12 4.90
N MET A 319 1.29 4.55 3.69
CA MET A 319 0.17 4.44 2.76
C MET A 319 -0.98 3.63 3.35
N ASP A 320 -0.67 2.57 4.07
CA ASP A 320 -1.66 1.63 4.59
C ASP A 320 -2.39 2.20 5.80
N LEU A 321 -1.66 2.86 6.69
CA LEU A 321 -2.25 3.69 7.75
C LEU A 321 -3.18 4.76 7.16
N TRP A 322 -2.79 5.36 6.03
CA TRP A 322 -3.60 6.36 5.35
C TRP A 322 -4.87 5.77 4.72
N ILE A 323 -4.76 4.64 4.02
CA ILE A 323 -5.91 3.91 3.44
C ILE A 323 -6.87 3.53 4.55
N CYS A 324 -6.35 2.93 5.63
CA CYS A 324 -7.15 2.52 6.76
C CYS A 324 -7.85 3.73 7.39
N PHE A 325 -7.14 4.83 7.61
CA PHE A 325 -7.74 6.07 8.10
C PHE A 325 -8.88 6.57 7.18
N LYS A 326 -8.69 6.53 5.85
CA LYS A 326 -9.75 6.92 4.90
C LYS A 326 -10.95 5.98 4.94
N ILE A 327 -10.74 4.67 4.96
CA ILE A 327 -11.82 3.68 5.06
C ILE A 327 -12.62 3.92 6.33
N CYS A 328 -11.95 4.17 7.45
CA CYS A 328 -12.58 4.51 8.73
C CYS A 328 -13.50 5.72 8.60
N VAL A 329 -13.01 6.80 7.97
CA VAL A 329 -13.80 8.00 7.72
C VAL A 329 -15.01 7.71 6.79
N VAL A 330 -14.83 6.92 5.73
CA VAL A 330 -15.93 6.59 4.80
C VAL A 330 -17.00 5.72 5.47
N LEU A 331 -16.60 4.67 6.19
CA LEU A 331 -17.52 3.82 6.96
C LEU A 331 -18.31 4.63 7.99
N TYR A 332 -17.65 5.59 8.64
CA TYR A 332 -18.31 6.53 9.54
C TYR A 332 -19.37 7.39 8.82
N TRP A 333 -19.06 7.95 7.65
CA TRP A 333 -20.02 8.73 6.87
C TRP A 333 -21.23 7.89 6.44
N ALA A 334 -21.00 6.67 5.96
CA ALA A 334 -22.08 5.74 5.59
C ALA A 334 -23.00 5.44 6.78
N PHE A 335 -22.43 5.34 7.98
CA PHE A 335 -23.18 5.06 9.20
C PHE A 335 -24.03 6.25 9.70
N LEU A 336 -23.64 7.48 9.36
CA LEU A 336 -24.36 8.69 9.72
C LEU A 336 -25.43 9.09 8.69
N SER A 337 -25.32 8.63 7.44
CA SER A 337 -26.26 8.97 6.37
C SER A 337 -27.55 8.14 6.37
N ASP A 338 -27.68 7.18 7.30
CA ASP A 338 -28.90 6.37 7.48
C ASP A 338 -29.96 7.09 8.36
N ASP A 339 -29.69 8.32 8.83
CA ASP A 339 -30.66 9.25 9.45
C ASP A 339 -31.10 10.35 8.48
#